data_AF-A0A8R2A939-F1
#
_entry.id   AF-A0A8R2A939-F1
#
_cell.length_a   1.000
_cell.length_b   1.000
_cell.length_c   1.000
_cell.angle_alpha   90.00
_cell.angle_beta   90.00
_cell.angle_gamma   90.00
#
_symmetry.space_group_name_H-M   'P 1'
#
loop_
_entity.id
_entity.type
_entity.pdbx_description
1 polymer ?
#
loop_
_entity_poly.entity_id
_entity_poly.type
_entity_poly.pdbx_seq_one_letter_code
_entity_poly.pdbx_strand_id
1 'polypeptide(L)'
;MFKSNFEKLLDKVTSNLLLEADWPTTLEICDTIRQKDVQPKFALNAIKKKLISPNPHTAMYSLLVLECCVKNCGQLVHDEVGTKPFMEQIRETIKTTPHENVKNKLLELLQTWAFAFRAIPKYCAVQVTIFS
;
A
#
# COMPACT_ATOMS: atom_id res chain seq x y z
N MET A 1 -10.03 -21.25 -8.37
CA MET A 1 -8.98 -21.01 -7.35
C MET A 1 -9.64 -20.33 -6.17
N PHE A 2 -9.51 -20.89 -4.96
CA PHE A 2 -10.10 -20.30 -3.76
C PHE A 2 -9.29 -19.06 -3.33
N LYS A 3 -9.97 -17.94 -3.07
CA LYS A 3 -9.32 -16.74 -2.52
C LYS A 3 -8.81 -17.03 -1.11
N SER A 4 -7.58 -16.60 -0.82
CA SER A 4 -7.01 -16.65 0.53
C SER A 4 -7.82 -15.79 1.51
N ASN A 5 -7.64 -16.01 2.82
CA ASN A 5 -8.28 -15.17 3.84
C ASN A 5 -7.93 -13.69 3.66
N PHE A 6 -6.65 -13.40 3.47
CA PHE A 6 -6.15 -12.05 3.20
C PHE A 6 -6.86 -11.39 2.01
N GLU A 7 -7.01 -12.10 0.89
CA GLU A 7 -7.67 -11.53 -0.30
C GLU A 7 -9.16 -11.23 -0.04
N LYS A 8 -9.86 -12.03 0.76
CA LYS A 8 -11.25 -11.75 1.14
C LYS A 8 -11.36 -10.51 2.02
N LEU A 9 -10.46 -10.36 2.99
CA LEU A 9 -10.38 -9.15 3.83
C LEU A 9 -10.08 -7.92 2.97
N LEU A 10 -9.10 -8.03 2.06
CA LEU A 10 -8.72 -6.96 1.14
C LEU A 10 -9.87 -6.57 0.22
N ASP A 11 -10.61 -7.54 -0.34
CA ASP A 11 -11.79 -7.28 -1.16
C ASP A 11 -12.86 -6.51 -0.37
N LYS A 12 -13.08 -6.89 0.90
CA LYS A 12 -14.06 -6.25 1.78
C LYS A 12 -13.70 -4.78 2.03
N VAL A 13 -12.46 -4.49 2.45
CA VAL A 13 -12.03 -3.13 2.81
C VAL A 13 -11.75 -2.23 1.61
N THR A 14 -11.67 -2.78 0.39
CA THR A 14 -11.49 -2.01 -0.85
C THR A 14 -12.74 -1.98 -1.72
N SER A 15 -13.88 -2.42 -1.19
CA SER A 15 -15.16 -2.37 -1.91
C SER A 15 -15.54 -0.93 -2.22
N ASN A 16 -15.95 -0.68 -3.47
CA ASN A 16 -16.44 0.64 -3.89
C ASN A 16 -17.82 1.00 -3.31
N LEU A 17 -18.46 0.06 -2.59
CA LEU A 17 -19.73 0.24 -1.90
C LEU A 17 -19.56 0.72 -0.44
N LEU A 18 -18.32 0.82 0.05
CA LEU A 18 -18.05 1.34 1.39
C LEU A 18 -18.36 2.84 1.46
N LEU A 19 -19.18 3.20 2.44
CA LEU A 19 -19.47 4.60 2.77
C LEU A 19 -18.34 5.25 3.59
N GLU A 20 -17.62 4.43 4.35
CA GLU A 20 -16.48 4.84 5.17
C GLU A 20 -15.47 3.70 5.32
N ALA A 21 -14.31 4.00 5.89
CA ALA A 21 -13.25 3.03 6.10
C ALA A 21 -13.64 1.96 7.15
N ASP A 22 -13.56 0.68 6.78
CA ASP A 22 -13.66 -0.45 7.70
C ASP A 22 -12.32 -0.64 8.44
N TRP A 23 -12.10 0.19 9.46
CA TRP A 23 -10.90 0.16 10.29
C TRP A 23 -10.67 -1.18 11.00
N PRO A 24 -11.68 -1.83 11.61
CA PRO A 24 -11.49 -3.14 12.25
C PRO A 24 -10.88 -4.17 11.28
N THR A 25 -11.44 -4.29 10.08
CA THR A 25 -10.94 -5.25 9.08
C THR A 25 -9.59 -4.82 8.50
N THR A 26 -9.34 -3.51 8.38
CA THR A 26 -8.05 -2.99 7.93
C THR A 26 -6.92 -3.31 8.93
N LEU A 27 -7.22 -3.28 10.22
CA LEU A 27 -6.27 -3.72 11.26
C LEU A 27 -6.08 -5.24 11.27
N GLU A 28 -7.14 -6.01 11.01
CA GLU A 28 -7.03 -7.47 10.81
C GLU A 28 -6.09 -7.82 9.65
N ILE A 29 -6.11 -7.06 8.55
CA ILE A 29 -5.12 -7.22 7.46
C ILE A 29 -3.69 -7.05 7.98
N CYS A 30 -3.43 -6.04 8.81
CA CYS A 30 -2.11 -5.86 9.41
C CYS A 30 -1.73 -7.04 10.30
N ASP A 31 -2.69 -7.60 11.03
CA ASP A 31 -2.47 -8.78 11.88
C ASP A 31 -2.05 -10.00 11.08
N THR A 32 -2.70 -10.28 9.94
CA THR A 32 -2.29 -11.40 9.07
C THR A 32 -0.83 -11.30 8.61
N ILE A 33 -0.33 -10.09 8.35
CA ILE A 33 1.06 -9.87 7.97
C ILE A 33 1.98 -10.07 9.18
N ARG A 34 1.64 -9.48 10.33
CA ARG A 34 2.46 -9.57 11.56
C ARG A 34 2.57 -10.99 12.09
N GLN A 35 1.48 -11.76 11.98
CA GLN A 35 1.40 -13.16 12.39
C GLN A 35 2.01 -14.12 11.35
N LYS A 36 2.43 -13.59 10.19
CA LYS A 36 3.01 -14.34 9.06
C LYS A 36 2.05 -15.34 8.40
N ASP A 37 0.74 -15.12 8.55
CA ASP A 37 -0.29 -15.85 7.81
C ASP A 37 -0.25 -15.52 6.31
N VAL A 38 0.28 -14.33 5.97
CA VAL A 38 0.52 -13.89 4.60
C VAL A 38 1.92 -13.32 4.46
N GLN A 39 2.58 -13.64 3.34
CA GLN A 39 3.89 -13.07 3.04
C GLN A 39 3.75 -11.58 2.67
N PRO A 40 4.58 -10.67 3.22
CA PRO A 40 4.48 -9.23 2.97
C PRO A 40 4.51 -8.88 1.47
N LYS A 41 5.39 -9.53 0.71
CA LYS A 41 5.47 -9.36 -0.75
C LYS A 41 4.17 -9.73 -1.47
N PHE A 42 3.50 -10.79 -1.05
CA PHE A 42 2.21 -11.18 -1.62
C PHE A 42 1.13 -10.15 -1.26
N ALA A 43 1.05 -9.77 0.01
CA ALA A 43 0.10 -8.79 0.51
C ALA A 43 0.20 -7.45 -0.24
N LEU A 44 1.41 -6.90 -0.35
CA LEU A 44 1.66 -5.63 -1.04
C LEU A 44 1.36 -5.71 -2.55
N ASN A 45 1.65 -6.83 -3.19
CA ASN A 45 1.29 -7.02 -4.60
C ASN A 45 -0.23 -7.09 -4.80
N ALA A 46 -0.96 -7.73 -3.89
CA ALA A 46 -2.41 -7.78 -3.92
C ALA A 46 -3.04 -6.39 -3.67
N ILE A 47 -2.52 -5.63 -2.70
CA ILE A 47 -2.93 -4.24 -2.45
C ILE A 47 -2.69 -3.37 -3.69
N LYS A 48 -1.51 -3.48 -4.32
CA LYS A 48 -1.19 -2.74 -5.56
C LYS A 48 -2.16 -3.08 -6.71
N LYS A 49 -2.60 -4.34 -6.84
CA LYS A 49 -3.62 -4.69 -7.84
C LYS A 49 -4.94 -3.94 -7.63
N LYS A 50 -5.30 -3.62 -6.37
CA LYS A 50 -6.46 -2.77 -6.04
C LYS A 50 -6.19 -1.30 -6.33
N LEU A 51 -4.94 -0.85 -6.17
CA LEU A 51 -4.53 0.52 -6.44
C LEU A 51 -4.71 0.93 -7.91
N ILE A 52 -4.44 0.02 -8.85
CA ILE A 52 -4.64 0.26 -10.28
C ILE A 52 -6.10 0.07 -10.74
N SER A 53 -7.05 -0.01 -9.80
CA SER A 53 -8.47 -0.12 -10.11
C SER A 53 -8.96 1.10 -10.92
N PRO A 54 -9.80 0.90 -11.95
CA PRO A 54 -10.42 2.02 -12.66
C PRO A 54 -11.39 2.81 -11.76
N ASN A 55 -11.91 2.20 -10.70
CA ASN A 55 -12.75 2.87 -9.72
C ASN A 55 -11.87 3.60 -8.68
N PRO A 56 -11.99 4.93 -8.54
CA PRO A 56 -11.16 5.72 -7.64
C PRO A 56 -11.43 5.44 -6.15
N HIS A 57 -12.63 5.00 -5.75
CA HIS A 57 -12.91 4.64 -4.36
C HIS A 57 -12.12 3.40 -3.95
N THR A 58 -12.15 2.34 -4.78
CA THR A 58 -11.33 1.14 -4.55
C THR A 58 -9.84 1.47 -4.51
N ALA A 59 -9.36 2.33 -5.42
CA ALA A 59 -7.96 2.77 -5.41
C ALA A 59 -7.61 3.53 -4.12
N MET A 60 -8.43 4.48 -3.69
CA MET A 60 -8.22 5.23 -2.45
C MET A 60 -8.25 4.35 -1.21
N TYR A 61 -9.19 3.42 -1.10
CA TYR A 61 -9.20 2.46 0.02
C TYR A 61 -7.98 1.54 0.00
N SER A 62 -7.47 1.16 -1.17
CA SER A 62 -6.23 0.39 -1.24
C SER A 62 -5.01 1.19 -0.75
N LEU A 63 -4.97 2.51 -0.97
CA LEU A 63 -3.95 3.40 -0.41
C LEU A 63 -4.07 3.49 1.12
N LEU A 64 -5.29 3.52 1.64
CA LEU A 64 -5.53 3.50 3.09
C LEU A 64 -4.97 2.22 3.73
N VAL A 65 -5.25 1.07 3.11
CA VAL A 65 -4.72 -0.22 3.57
C VAL A 65 -3.19 -0.23 3.47
N LEU A 66 -2.61 0.25 2.37
CA LEU A 66 -1.16 0.35 2.19
C LEU A 66 -0.53 1.21 3.29
N GLU A 67 -1.06 2.41 3.52
CA GLU A 67 -0.63 3.32 4.58
C GLU A 67 -0.68 2.63 5.95
N CYS A 68 -1.78 1.93 6.24
CA CYS A 68 -1.96 1.19 7.48
C CYS A 68 -0.90 0.08 7.64
N CYS A 69 -0.64 -0.70 6.60
CA CYS A 69 0.39 -1.74 6.62
C CYS A 69 1.79 -1.16 6.87
N VAL A 70 2.17 -0.06 6.22
CA VAL A 70 3.48 0.59 6.45
C VAL A 70 3.60 1.09 7.88
N LYS A 71 2.52 1.65 8.46
CA LYS A 71 2.54 2.14 9.84
C LYS A 71 2.60 1.02 10.89
N ASN A 72 1.95 -0.11 10.65
CA ASN A 72 1.68 -1.10 11.71
C ASN A 72 2.49 -2.40 11.60
N CYS A 73 3.04 -2.75 10.43
CA CYS A 73 3.69 -4.05 10.22
C CYS A 73 5.22 -4.02 10.40
N GLY A 74 5.79 -2.84 10.63
CA GLY A 74 7.22 -2.66 10.88
C GLY A 74 8.11 -3.18 9.75
N GLN A 75 9.26 -3.73 10.11
CA GLN A 75 10.31 -4.12 9.18
C GLN A 75 9.84 -5.09 8.09
N LEU A 76 8.89 -5.99 8.40
CA LEU A 76 8.34 -6.95 7.41
C LEU A 76 7.79 -6.26 6.16
N VAL A 77 7.12 -5.11 6.33
CA VAL A 77 6.57 -4.33 5.22
C VAL A 77 7.57 -3.29 4.73
N HIS A 78 8.34 -2.68 5.63
CA HIS A 78 9.33 -1.66 5.24
C HIS A 78 10.39 -2.24 4.29
N ASP A 79 10.80 -3.49 4.50
CA ASP A 79 11.79 -4.20 3.68
C ASP A 79 11.33 -4.36 2.23
N GLU A 80 10.04 -4.56 2.01
CA GLU A 80 9.45 -4.69 0.67
C GLU A 80 9.17 -3.32 0.04
N VAL A 81 8.61 -2.38 0.82
CA VAL A 81 8.30 -1.02 0.35
C VAL A 81 9.56 -0.26 -0.03
N GLY A 82 10.63 -0.39 0.76
CA GLY A 82 11.90 0.29 0.52
C GLY A 82 12.71 -0.24 -0.67
N THR A 83 12.22 -1.27 -1.37
CA THR A 83 12.91 -1.80 -2.55
C THR A 83 12.72 -0.91 -3.78
N LYS A 84 13.75 -0.88 -4.64
CA LYS A 84 13.70 -0.17 -5.93
C LYS A 84 12.53 -0.64 -6.82
N PRO A 85 12.26 -1.95 -6.99
CA PRO A 85 11.16 -2.41 -7.83
C PRO A 85 9.78 -1.99 -7.32
N PHE A 86 9.56 -1.96 -6.00
CA PHE A 86 8.29 -1.47 -5.44
C PHE A 86 8.12 0.02 -5.72
N MET A 87 9.17 0.81 -5.49
CA MET A 87 9.15 2.26 -5.73
C MET A 87 8.98 2.63 -7.21
N GLU A 88 9.59 1.88 -8.14
CA GLU A 88 9.37 2.05 -9.58
C GLU A 88 7.91 1.81 -9.97
N GLN A 89 7.24 0.83 -9.37
CA GLN A 89 5.82 0.56 -9.62
C GLN A 89 4.90 1.65 -9.05
N ILE A 90 5.23 2.19 -7.88
CA ILE A 90 4.50 3.34 -7.32
C ILE A 90 4.65 4.55 -8.24
N ARG A 91 5.86 4.84 -8.73
CA ARG A 91 6.09 5.92 -9.69
C ARG A 91 5.28 5.73 -10.97
N GLU A 92 5.25 4.52 -11.52
CA GLU A 92 4.46 4.22 -12.71
C GLU A 92 2.97 4.46 -12.44
N THR A 93 2.48 4.07 -11.27
CA THR A 93 1.09 4.32 -10.86
C THR A 93 0.78 5.82 -10.79
N ILE A 94 1.69 6.62 -10.23
CA ILE A 94 1.55 8.09 -10.17
C ILE A 94 1.47 8.71 -11.57
N LYS A 95 2.24 8.19 -12.53
CA LYS A 95 2.26 8.67 -13.92
C LYS A 95 1.02 8.27 -14.72
N THR A 96 0.47 7.10 -14.44
CA THR A 96 -0.58 6.47 -15.26
C THR A 96 -1.99 6.62 -14.71
N THR A 97 -2.15 6.88 -13.40
CA THR A 97 -3.48 7.04 -12.81
C THR A 97 -4.20 8.26 -13.40
N PRO A 98 -5.44 8.11 -13.88
CA PRO A 98 -6.25 9.24 -14.35
C PRO A 98 -6.88 10.03 -13.19
N HIS A 99 -6.75 9.54 -11.95
CA HIS A 99 -7.43 10.06 -10.77
C HIS A 99 -6.49 10.94 -9.93
N GLU A 100 -6.71 12.26 -9.97
CA GLU A 100 -5.81 13.23 -9.29
C GLU A 100 -5.78 13.05 -7.77
N ASN A 101 -6.90 12.64 -7.15
CA ASN A 101 -6.94 12.33 -5.71
C ASN A 101 -6.03 11.15 -5.33
N VAL A 102 -6.00 10.09 -6.14
CA VAL A 102 -5.11 8.93 -5.94
C VAL A 102 -3.65 9.35 -6.09
N LYS A 103 -3.35 10.16 -7.11
CA LYS A 103 -2.01 10.70 -7.35
C LYS A 103 -1.53 11.56 -6.18
N ASN A 104 -2.34 12.50 -5.71
CA ASN A 104 -2.01 13.37 -4.60
C ASN A 104 -1.75 12.59 -3.31
N LYS A 105 -2.60 11.60 -3.02
CA LYS A 105 -2.40 10.75 -1.83
C LYS A 105 -1.12 9.91 -1.93
N LEU A 106 -0.78 9.39 -3.11
CA LEU A 106 0.50 8.68 -3.30
C LEU A 106 1.72 9.58 -3.08
N LEU A 107 1.67 10.82 -3.57
CA LEU A 107 2.75 11.80 -3.36
C LEU A 107 2.91 12.14 -1.87
N GLU A 108 1.80 12.34 -1.15
CA GLU A 108 1.79 12.55 0.30
C GLU A 108 2.42 11.35 1.05
N LEU A 109 2.06 10.13 0.67
CA LEU A 109 2.63 8.91 1.27
C LEU A 109 4.13 8.79 0.99
N LEU A 110 4.58 9.05 -0.23
CA LEU A 110 6.00 9.05 -0.57
C LEU A 110 6.77 10.07 0.27
N GLN A 111 6.26 11.30 0.38
CA GLN A 111 6.88 12.35 1.20
C GLN A 111 6.98 11.92 2.67
N THR A 112 5.91 11.35 3.21
CA THR A 112 5.85 10.82 4.57
C THR A 112 6.89 9.72 4.78
N TRP A 113 6.96 8.76 3.86
CA TRP A 113 7.88 7.62 3.97
C TRP A 113 9.33 8.03 3.78
N ALA A 114 9.65 8.93 2.87
CA ALA A 114 11.01 9.43 2.70
C ALA A 114 11.50 10.18 3.95
N PHE A 115 10.62 10.95 4.60
CA PHE A 115 10.94 11.57 5.88
C PHE A 115 11.12 10.52 6.98
N ALA A 116 10.21 9.55 7.09
CA ALA A 116 10.26 8.50 8.10
C ALA A 116 11.51 7.61 7.99
N PHE A 117 11.91 7.27 6.77
CA PHE A 117 13.04 6.39 6.48
C PHE A 117 14.37 7.13 6.27
N ARG A 118 14.42 8.45 6.54
CA ARG A 118 15.57 9.28 6.17
C ARG A 118 16.92 8.86 6.77
N ALA A 119 16.87 8.23 7.94
CA ALA A 119 18.06 7.80 8.67
C ALA A 119 18.41 6.31 8.43
N ILE A 120 17.70 5.63 7.51
CA ILE A 120 17.87 4.20 7.25
C ILE A 120 18.43 4.02 5.83
N PRO A 121 19.76 3.83 5.67
CA PRO A 121 20.41 3.78 4.36
C PRO A 121 19.81 2.73 3.41
N LYS A 122 19.32 1.62 3.96
CA LYS A 122 18.70 0.53 3.20
C LYS A 122 17.42 0.94 2.46
N TYR A 123 16.74 2.01 2.87
CA TYR A 123 15.49 2.49 2.25
C TYR A 123 15.69 3.72 1.36
N CYS A 124 16.92 3.96 0.88
CA CYS A 124 17.24 5.13 0.04
C CYS A 124 16.40 5.24 -1.24
N ALA A 125 15.88 4.13 -1.78
CA ALA A 125 15.01 4.13 -2.95
C ALA A 125 13.74 4.97 -2.74
N VAL A 126 13.22 5.05 -1.52
CA VAL A 126 12.06 5.89 -1.18
C VAL A 126 12.39 7.37 -1.35
N GLN A 127 13.59 7.78 -0.93
CA GLN A 127 14.04 9.16 -1.04
C GLN A 127 14.30 9.55 -2.50
N VAL A 128 15.00 8.69 -3.25
CA VAL A 128 15.30 8.93 -4.67
C VAL A 128 14.01 9.10 -5.48
N THR A 129 12.93 8.43 -5.07
CA THR A 129 11.67 8.46 -5.81
C THR A 129 10.95 9.80 -5.79
N ILE A 130 11.16 10.62 -4.77
CA ILE A 130 10.57 11.97 -4.68
C ILE A 130 11.25 12.95 -5.65
N PHE A 131 12.55 12.80 -5.86
CA PHE A 131 13.38 13.80 -6.54
C PHE A 131 13.64 13.49 -8.02
N SER A 132 12.90 12.56 -8.61
CA SER A 132 13.03 12.12 -10.01
C SER A 132 11.68 12.02 -10.68
#